data_AF-A0A7C6DC65-F1
#
_entry.id   AF-A0A7C6DC65-F1
#
_cell.length_a   1.000
_cell.length_b   1.000
_cell.length_c   1.000
_cell.angle_alpha   90.00
_cell.angle_beta   90.00
_cell.angle_gamma   90.00
#
_symmetry.space_group_name_H-M   'P 1'
#
loop_
_entity.id
_entity.type
_entity.pdbx_description
1 polymer ?
#
loop_
_entity_poly.entity_id
_entity_poly.type
_entity_poly.pdbx_seq_one_letter_code
_entity_poly.pdbx_strand_id
1 'polypeptide(L)'
;MKWIGLPYEAKENEDVDYLYIVGGYHSVDSGTEVWGTTSYDKIRLIGDGMGAIVITYESGAVDKVPLIFGYTLWYYKPWKLYKAPFDGPGKDENMVSLLNEALHLYGAIEGREDCVLKVKLRGEKVISIEVEDNKEKAGSPVIKGAYIVSGEVNQLTGGIVSICTEEDFFKRYVIDSQNPYPDNVRKAIEEIRKRLYTFEEDYTKEPIPFEYEENYDGVKVRFYGNNIAKIANGVFYHNLKNLSERVDEDGLLHESSKNAPESFDSFGTWKHDAGTFYGRFYTRNRSFSVLAAFGYKELADRAVGYANRKMM
;
A
#
# COMPACT_ATOMS: atom_id res chain seq x y z
N MET A 1 33.42 -6.45 10.88
CA MET A 1 32.34 -6.04 9.96
C MET A 1 32.85 -6.01 8.53
N LYS A 2 32.00 -6.33 7.55
CA LYS A 2 32.37 -6.41 6.12
C LYS A 2 31.16 -6.10 5.24
N TRP A 3 31.36 -5.34 4.16
CA TRP A 3 30.34 -5.13 3.13
C TRP A 3 30.40 -6.25 2.08
N ILE A 4 29.24 -6.73 1.66
CA ILE A 4 29.08 -7.79 0.64
C ILE A 4 28.00 -7.42 -0.38
N GLY A 5 28.16 -7.91 -1.61
CA GLY A 5 27.08 -7.97 -2.60
C GLY A 5 26.32 -9.29 -2.49
N LEU A 6 25.08 -9.35 -2.99
CA LEU A 6 24.29 -10.58 -3.05
C LEU A 6 24.10 -11.03 -4.52
N PRO A 7 24.14 -12.35 -4.83
CA PRO A 7 24.38 -13.45 -3.88
C PRO A 7 25.82 -13.42 -3.32
N TYR A 8 25.98 -13.97 -2.12
CA TYR A 8 27.26 -14.06 -1.41
C TYR A 8 27.59 -15.51 -1.10
N GLU A 9 28.83 -15.90 -1.39
CA GLU A 9 29.43 -17.15 -0.92
C GLU A 9 30.61 -16.81 -0.01
N ALA A 10 30.63 -17.41 1.17
CA ALA A 10 31.69 -17.23 2.14
C ALA A 10 32.98 -17.91 1.64
N LYS A 11 34.07 -17.14 1.55
CA LYS A 11 35.38 -17.68 1.14
C LYS A 11 36.06 -18.50 2.25
N GLU A 12 35.73 -18.17 3.50
CA GLU A 12 36.14 -18.86 4.70
C GLU A 12 34.94 -18.91 5.65
N ASN A 13 34.97 -19.82 6.61
CA ASN A 13 33.94 -19.95 7.64
C ASN A 13 33.89 -18.68 8.52
N GLU A 14 32.94 -17.79 8.24
CA GLU A 14 32.73 -16.54 8.99
C GLU A 14 31.71 -16.77 10.12
N ASP A 15 32.12 -16.51 11.37
CA ASP A 15 31.19 -16.39 12.50
C ASP A 15 30.48 -15.03 12.40
N VAL A 16 29.18 -15.05 12.15
CA VAL A 16 28.37 -13.86 11.89
C VAL A 16 27.19 -13.81 12.85
N ASP A 17 27.07 -12.72 13.60
CA ASP A 17 25.97 -12.53 14.55
C ASP A 17 24.79 -11.81 13.90
N TYR A 18 25.08 -10.81 13.05
CA TYR A 18 24.07 -9.97 12.43
C TYR A 18 24.34 -9.71 10.95
N LEU A 19 23.24 -9.59 10.22
CA LEU A 19 23.21 -9.11 8.84
C LEU A 19 22.41 -7.80 8.81
N TYR A 20 23.00 -6.73 8.26
CA TYR A 20 22.29 -5.50 7.94
C TYR A 20 22.14 -5.40 6.44
N ILE A 21 20.95 -5.72 5.93
CA ILE A 21 20.71 -5.74 4.48
C ILE A 21 20.23 -4.37 4.04
N VAL A 22 20.86 -3.83 2.99
CA VAL A 22 20.53 -2.53 2.41
C VAL A 22 19.69 -2.74 1.15
N GLY A 23 18.51 -2.16 1.15
CA GLY A 23 17.49 -2.39 0.14
C GLY A 23 16.11 -2.25 0.77
N GLY A 24 15.17 -3.11 0.38
CA GLY A 24 13.83 -3.10 0.98
C GLY A 24 12.75 -2.44 0.11
N TYR A 25 13.07 -2.17 -1.15
CA TYR A 25 12.11 -1.78 -2.18
C TYR A 25 11.99 -2.85 -3.25
N HIS A 26 11.05 -2.66 -4.16
CA HIS A 26 10.75 -3.58 -5.25
C HIS A 26 11.03 -2.91 -6.61
N SER A 27 11.47 -3.68 -7.60
CA SER A 27 11.86 -3.13 -8.92
C SER A 27 10.67 -2.54 -9.68
N VAL A 28 9.48 -3.05 -9.41
CA VAL A 28 8.20 -2.42 -9.78
C VAL A 28 7.65 -1.73 -8.53
N ASP A 29 7.79 -0.41 -8.49
CA ASP A 29 7.47 0.45 -7.35
C ASP A 29 6.05 1.03 -7.47
N SER A 30 5.06 0.14 -7.42
CA SER A 30 3.63 0.47 -7.41
C SER A 30 2.83 -0.61 -6.69
N GLY A 31 1.68 -0.24 -6.13
CA GLY A 31 0.77 -1.18 -5.49
C GLY A 31 -0.12 -1.93 -6.50
N THR A 32 -0.54 -1.22 -7.54
CA THR A 32 -1.29 -1.78 -8.68
C THR A 32 -0.98 -0.99 -9.94
N GLU A 33 -1.42 -1.48 -11.11
CA GLU A 33 -1.44 -0.67 -12.33
C GLU A 33 -2.39 0.54 -12.16
N VAL A 34 -2.08 1.63 -12.87
CA VAL A 34 -2.97 2.80 -12.96
C VAL A 34 -4.33 2.33 -13.46
N TRP A 35 -5.40 2.70 -12.73
CA TRP A 35 -6.79 2.27 -12.94
C TRP A 35 -7.15 0.84 -12.49
N GLY A 36 -6.22 0.15 -11.82
CA GLY A 36 -6.44 -1.20 -11.29
C GLY A 36 -6.20 -2.30 -12.31
N THR A 37 -6.05 -3.52 -11.83
CA THR A 37 -5.83 -4.72 -12.64
C THR A 37 -6.38 -5.95 -11.92
N THR A 38 -6.75 -6.98 -12.67
CA THR A 38 -7.11 -8.30 -12.12
C THR A 38 -5.97 -9.30 -12.22
N SER A 39 -4.82 -8.89 -12.78
CA SER A 39 -3.66 -9.77 -12.97
C SER A 39 -2.86 -9.83 -11.68
N TYR A 40 -2.87 -11.00 -11.03
CA TYR A 40 -2.26 -11.19 -9.71
C TYR A 40 -0.77 -10.85 -9.66
N ASP A 41 -0.04 -11.14 -10.74
CA ASP A 41 1.40 -10.87 -10.88
C ASP A 41 1.73 -9.36 -10.82
N LYS A 42 0.75 -8.52 -11.13
CA LYS A 42 0.88 -7.06 -11.17
C LYS A 42 0.34 -6.36 -9.93
N ILE A 43 -0.31 -7.09 -9.03
CA ILE A 43 -0.81 -6.58 -7.76
C ILE A 43 0.29 -6.77 -6.71
N ARG A 44 0.58 -5.74 -5.93
CA ARG A 44 1.59 -5.76 -4.86
C ARG A 44 0.99 -5.00 -3.71
N LEU A 45 0.30 -5.69 -2.81
CA LEU A 45 -0.38 -5.07 -1.67
C LEU A 45 0.35 -5.37 -0.36
N ILE A 46 0.04 -4.63 0.70
CA ILE A 46 0.56 -4.95 2.03
C ILE A 46 0.20 -6.39 2.39
N GLY A 47 1.18 -7.15 2.86
CA GLY A 47 1.09 -8.57 3.14
C GLY A 47 1.48 -9.50 1.99
N ASP A 48 1.63 -8.99 0.76
CA ASP A 48 2.15 -9.83 -0.33
C ASP A 48 3.64 -10.14 -0.12
N GLY A 49 3.97 -11.43 -0.24
CA GLY A 49 5.35 -11.90 -0.27
C GLY A 49 5.95 -11.79 -1.67
N MET A 50 7.15 -11.22 -1.76
CA MET A 50 7.91 -11.03 -3.01
C MET A 50 9.16 -11.90 -3.06
N GLY A 51 9.31 -12.84 -2.13
CA GLY A 51 10.49 -13.71 -2.04
C GLY A 51 11.05 -13.79 -0.63
N ALA A 52 12.32 -14.12 -0.52
CA ALA A 52 13.02 -14.24 0.76
C ALA A 52 14.53 -13.99 0.61
N ILE A 53 15.16 -13.58 1.70
CA ILE A 53 16.60 -13.72 1.87
C ILE A 53 16.86 -15.11 2.45
N VAL A 54 17.63 -15.91 1.73
CA VAL A 54 17.96 -17.29 2.08
C VAL A 54 19.37 -17.32 2.64
N ILE A 55 19.53 -17.86 3.85
CA ILE A 55 20.81 -17.93 4.56
C ILE A 55 21.12 -19.40 4.81
N THR A 56 22.21 -19.89 4.23
CA THR A 56 22.65 -21.29 4.35
C THR A 56 23.83 -21.37 5.30
N TYR A 57 23.79 -22.31 6.23
CA TYR A 57 24.81 -22.49 7.27
C TYR A 57 25.65 -23.76 7.06
N GLU A 58 26.82 -23.83 7.71
CA GLU A 58 27.73 -24.98 7.64
C GLU A 58 27.08 -26.31 8.07
N SER A 59 26.15 -26.25 9.01
CA SER A 59 25.37 -27.42 9.45
C SER A 59 24.42 -27.97 8.39
N GLY A 60 24.20 -27.25 7.29
CA GLY A 60 23.15 -27.50 6.31
C GLY A 60 21.79 -26.90 6.69
N ALA A 61 21.69 -26.19 7.82
CA ALA A 61 20.51 -25.41 8.14
C ALA A 61 20.28 -24.29 7.12
N VAL A 62 19.02 -23.97 6.89
CA VAL A 62 18.61 -22.87 6.00
C VAL A 62 17.54 -22.04 6.71
N ASP A 63 17.83 -20.75 6.89
CA ASP A 63 16.86 -19.77 7.37
C ASP A 63 16.37 -18.90 6.21
N LYS A 64 15.08 -18.54 6.24
CA LYS A 64 14.44 -17.73 5.20
C LYS A 64 13.77 -16.51 5.80
N VAL A 65 14.38 -15.33 5.61
CA VAL A 65 13.79 -14.05 6.01
C VAL A 65 12.85 -13.58 4.90
N PRO A 66 11.53 -13.54 5.12
CA PRO A 66 10.60 -13.26 4.05
C PRO A 66 10.66 -11.78 3.66
N LEU A 67 10.45 -11.50 2.37
CA LEU A 67 10.39 -10.16 1.80
C LEU A 67 8.92 -9.81 1.56
N ILE A 68 8.28 -9.13 2.51
CA ILE A 68 6.84 -8.87 2.55
C ILE A 68 6.57 -7.38 2.58
N PHE A 69 5.66 -6.90 1.72
CA PHE A 69 5.22 -5.50 1.75
C PHE A 69 4.54 -5.15 3.08
N GLY A 70 5.02 -4.10 3.75
CA GLY A 70 4.57 -3.70 5.09
C GLY A 70 5.35 -4.32 6.24
N TYR A 71 6.37 -5.12 5.94
CA TYR A 71 7.28 -5.68 6.94
C TYR A 71 8.75 -5.45 6.60
N THR A 72 9.25 -6.16 5.59
CA THR A 72 10.65 -6.16 5.15
C THR A 72 10.82 -5.56 3.76
N LEU A 73 9.70 -5.26 3.09
CA LEU A 73 9.62 -4.48 1.86
C LEU A 73 8.64 -3.32 2.02
N TRP A 74 8.88 -2.27 1.24
CA TRP A 74 8.01 -1.09 1.17
C TRP A 74 7.94 -0.49 -0.23
N TYR A 75 7.14 0.57 -0.37
CA TYR A 75 6.99 1.35 -1.60
C TYR A 75 7.75 2.66 -1.45
N TYR A 76 8.47 3.08 -2.49
CA TYR A 76 9.25 4.32 -2.44
C TYR A 76 8.48 5.51 -3.00
N LYS A 77 8.10 5.47 -4.28
CA LYS A 77 7.37 6.57 -4.94
C LYS A 77 5.93 6.68 -4.46
N PRO A 78 5.10 5.61 -4.39
CA PRO A 78 3.74 5.71 -3.91
C PRO A 78 3.67 6.27 -2.48
N TRP A 79 4.59 5.86 -1.61
CA TRP A 79 4.64 6.34 -0.22
C TRP A 79 4.90 7.85 -0.10
N LYS A 80 5.55 8.47 -1.09
CA LYS A 80 5.75 9.93 -1.09
C LYS A 80 4.50 10.71 -1.48
N LEU A 81 3.56 10.07 -2.17
CA LEU A 81 2.37 10.71 -2.75
C LEU A 81 1.10 10.37 -1.97
N TYR A 82 0.93 9.10 -1.60
CA TYR A 82 -0.29 8.51 -1.06
C TYR A 82 -0.01 7.97 0.35
N LYS A 83 -0.21 8.83 1.34
CA LYS A 83 0.15 8.56 2.73
C LYS A 83 -1.02 8.28 3.65
N ALA A 84 -2.24 8.69 3.32
CA ALA A 84 -3.40 8.34 4.13
C ALA A 84 -3.67 6.83 4.01
N PRO A 85 -3.99 6.12 5.11
CA PRO A 85 -4.32 6.63 6.43
C PRO A 85 -3.13 6.69 7.41
N PHE A 86 -1.89 6.54 6.96
CA PHE A 86 -0.72 6.44 7.83
C PHE A 86 -0.09 7.79 8.19
N ASP A 87 -0.27 8.81 7.36
CA ASP A 87 0.24 10.16 7.60
C ASP A 87 -0.58 11.20 6.83
N GLY A 88 -0.48 12.47 7.25
CA GLY A 88 -1.21 13.59 6.66
C GLY A 88 -2.70 13.64 7.04
N PRO A 89 -3.51 14.39 6.28
CA PRO A 89 -4.96 14.44 6.51
C PRO A 89 -5.60 13.07 6.29
N GLY A 90 -6.53 12.68 7.18
CA GLY A 90 -7.09 11.33 7.21
C GLY A 90 -6.22 10.29 7.91
N LYS A 91 -5.18 10.71 8.63
CA LYS A 91 -4.36 9.85 9.49
C LYS A 91 -5.22 9.14 10.54
N ASP A 92 -5.01 7.84 10.66
CA ASP A 92 -5.59 6.96 11.66
C ASP A 92 -4.46 6.48 12.58
N GLU A 93 -4.44 6.95 13.84
CA GLU A 93 -3.35 6.65 14.78
C GLU A 93 -3.20 5.15 15.05
N ASN A 94 -4.28 4.36 14.94
CA ASN A 94 -4.18 2.92 15.07
C ASN A 94 -3.42 2.32 13.88
N MET A 95 -3.71 2.76 12.66
CA MET A 95 -2.98 2.34 11.46
C MET A 95 -1.49 2.71 11.51
N VAL A 96 -1.18 3.88 12.08
CA VAL A 96 0.21 4.31 12.30
C VAL A 96 0.91 3.40 13.30
N SER A 97 0.24 3.08 14.41
CA SER A 97 0.79 2.16 15.42
C SER A 97 1.05 0.78 14.82
N LEU A 98 0.09 0.24 14.06
CA LEU A 98 0.22 -1.07 13.41
C LEU A 98 1.38 -1.07 12.40
N LEU A 99 1.51 -0.02 11.58
CA LEU A 99 2.61 0.07 10.61
C LEU A 99 3.97 0.19 11.31
N ASN A 100 4.06 1.01 12.36
CA ASN A 100 5.27 1.13 13.16
C ASN A 100 5.65 -0.19 13.84
N GLU A 101 4.68 -1.00 14.25
CA GLU A 101 4.97 -2.32 14.82
C GLU A 101 5.43 -3.31 13.75
N ALA A 102 4.81 -3.28 12.57
CA ALA A 102 5.07 -4.23 11.51
C ALA A 102 6.35 -3.93 10.72
N LEU A 103 6.63 -2.68 10.37
CA LEU A 103 7.65 -2.31 9.38
C LEU A 103 9.07 -2.34 9.97
N HIS A 104 9.80 -3.43 9.74
CA HIS A 104 11.17 -3.66 10.19
C HIS A 104 12.20 -3.19 9.15
N LEU A 105 11.92 -2.03 8.56
CA LEU A 105 12.73 -1.45 7.49
C LEU A 105 13.10 0.00 7.82
N TYR A 106 14.29 0.21 8.36
CA TYR A 106 14.80 1.52 8.77
C TYR A 106 14.87 2.47 7.58
N GLY A 107 14.35 3.69 7.73
CA GLY A 107 14.36 4.71 6.68
C GLY A 107 13.13 4.68 5.76
N ALA A 108 12.32 3.61 5.79
CA ALA A 108 11.16 3.47 4.90
C ALA A 108 10.05 4.47 5.24
N ILE A 109 9.78 4.69 6.53
CA ILE A 109 8.77 5.67 7.00
C ILE A 109 9.17 7.07 6.57
N GLU A 110 10.43 7.43 6.73
CA GLU A 110 10.99 8.73 6.33
C GLU A 110 11.09 8.88 4.79
N GLY A 111 10.89 7.80 4.02
CA GLY A 111 10.99 7.81 2.57
C GLY A 111 12.42 7.99 2.05
N ARG A 112 13.40 7.39 2.74
CA ARG A 112 14.81 7.37 2.30
C ARG A 112 14.98 6.50 1.06
N GLU A 113 15.96 6.80 0.22
CA GLU A 113 16.24 6.02 -0.99
C GLU A 113 16.79 4.62 -0.68
N ASP A 114 17.48 4.50 0.44
CA ASP A 114 18.07 3.26 0.92
C ASP A 114 17.54 2.95 2.30
N CYS A 115 16.90 1.80 2.42
CA CYS A 115 16.44 1.30 3.70
C CYS A 115 17.31 0.16 4.19
N VAL A 116 17.20 -0.15 5.48
CA VAL A 116 18.04 -1.16 6.13
C VAL A 116 17.19 -2.05 7.03
N LEU A 117 17.33 -3.35 6.86
CA LEU A 117 16.77 -4.35 7.77
C LEU A 117 17.90 -5.01 8.57
N LYS A 118 17.65 -5.32 9.84
CA LYS A 118 18.61 -6.01 10.71
C LYS A 118 18.11 -7.41 11.02
N VAL A 119 18.94 -8.41 10.71
CA VAL A 119 18.68 -9.82 10.98
C VAL A 119 19.70 -10.31 12.01
N LYS A 120 19.22 -10.96 13.06
CA LYS A 120 20.02 -11.78 13.97
C LYS A 120 20.12 -13.18 13.40
N LEU A 121 21.33 -13.69 13.28
CA LEU A 121 21.61 -15.02 12.77
C LEU A 121 21.70 -16.05 13.90
N ARG A 122 21.76 -17.33 13.54
CA ARG A 122 21.84 -18.48 14.46
C ARG A 122 23.09 -18.53 15.35
N GLY A 123 24.10 -17.70 15.09
CA GLY A 123 25.44 -17.89 15.65
C GLY A 123 26.15 -19.12 15.08
N GLU A 124 25.73 -19.58 13.89
CA GLU A 124 26.38 -20.60 13.10
C GLU A 124 27.14 -19.95 11.93
N LYS A 125 28.15 -20.65 11.42
CA LYS A 125 28.93 -20.20 10.26
C LYS A 125 28.08 -20.14 9.01
N VAL A 126 28.11 -19.00 8.34
CA VAL A 126 27.36 -18.77 7.09
C VAL A 126 28.18 -19.28 5.91
N ILE A 127 27.54 -20.11 5.06
CA ILE A 127 28.08 -20.56 3.77
C ILE A 127 27.65 -19.62 2.65
N SER A 128 26.35 -19.33 2.54
CA SER A 128 25.82 -18.48 1.48
C SER A 128 24.66 -17.61 1.94
N ILE A 129 24.49 -16.49 1.24
CA ILE A 129 23.34 -15.60 1.39
C ILE A 129 22.83 -15.27 -0.01
N GLU A 130 21.56 -15.56 -0.25
CA GLU A 130 20.92 -15.43 -1.55
C GLU A 130 19.59 -14.67 -1.44
N VAL A 131 19.12 -14.13 -2.58
CA VAL A 131 17.80 -13.54 -2.70
C VAL A 131 16.96 -14.46 -3.58
N GLU A 132 15.95 -15.07 -2.98
CA GLU A 132 14.94 -15.87 -3.69
C GLU A 132 13.81 -14.92 -4.11
N ASP A 133 13.42 -14.99 -5.38
CA ASP A 133 12.37 -14.16 -5.97
C ASP A 133 11.02 -14.88 -6.02
N ASN A 134 9.91 -14.14 -5.90
CA ASN A 134 8.58 -14.69 -6.11
C ASN A 134 8.24 -14.76 -7.61
N LYS A 135 8.34 -15.97 -8.17
CA LYS A 135 8.06 -16.28 -9.58
C LYS A 135 6.63 -15.94 -10.03
N GLU A 136 5.69 -15.79 -9.11
CA GLU A 136 4.29 -15.45 -9.40
C GLU A 136 4.06 -13.94 -9.53
N LYS A 137 5.04 -13.12 -9.18
CA LYS A 137 4.96 -11.66 -9.21
C LYS A 137 5.88 -11.10 -10.28
N ALA A 138 5.43 -10.05 -10.96
CA ALA A 138 6.26 -9.34 -11.92
C ALA A 138 7.22 -8.38 -11.19
N GLY A 139 8.49 -8.39 -11.59
CA GLY A 139 9.56 -7.65 -10.92
C GLY A 139 10.29 -8.54 -9.92
N SER A 140 11.06 -7.91 -9.04
CA SER A 140 11.88 -8.59 -8.03
C SER A 140 12.22 -7.65 -6.88
N PRO A 141 12.49 -8.16 -5.66
CA PRO A 141 13.07 -7.37 -4.59
C PRO A 141 14.40 -6.74 -5.00
N VAL A 142 14.63 -5.49 -4.58
CA VAL A 142 15.87 -4.76 -4.84
C VAL A 142 16.72 -4.73 -3.58
N ILE A 143 17.78 -5.52 -3.58
CA ILE A 143 18.80 -5.57 -2.54
C ILE A 143 20.11 -5.06 -3.13
N LYS A 144 20.70 -4.04 -2.53
CA LYS A 144 21.92 -3.40 -3.02
C LYS A 144 23.19 -3.98 -2.38
N GLY A 145 23.05 -4.70 -1.28
CA GLY A 145 24.13 -5.40 -0.58
C GLY A 145 23.80 -5.56 0.90
N ALA A 146 24.78 -6.02 1.68
CA ALA A 146 24.62 -6.20 3.11
C ALA A 146 25.93 -5.98 3.87
N TYR A 147 25.81 -5.64 5.15
CA TYR A 147 26.90 -5.72 6.11
C TYR A 147 26.79 -7.02 6.90
N ILE A 148 27.88 -7.78 6.90
CA ILE A 148 28.12 -8.90 7.79
C ILE A 148 28.84 -8.38 9.03
N VAL A 149 28.28 -8.68 10.20
CA VAL A 149 28.75 -8.16 11.49
C VAL A 149 28.90 -9.29 12.52
N SER A 150 30.06 -9.30 13.17
CA SER A 150 30.38 -10.16 14.31
C SER A 150 30.70 -9.25 15.49
N GLY A 151 30.12 -9.54 16.66
CA GLY A 151 30.20 -8.73 17.86
C GLY A 151 29.46 -7.40 17.78
N GLU A 152 29.71 -6.54 18.77
CA GLU A 152 29.16 -5.20 18.82
C GLU A 152 30.00 -4.23 17.98
N VAL A 153 29.31 -3.46 17.14
CA VAL A 153 29.90 -2.47 16.24
C VAL A 153 28.97 -1.27 16.22
N ASN A 154 29.45 -0.08 16.55
CA ASN A 154 28.60 1.12 16.68
C ASN A 154 28.27 1.79 15.34
N GLN A 155 29.14 1.59 14.34
CA GLN A 155 28.97 2.21 13.02
C GLN A 155 29.36 1.24 11.89
N LEU A 156 28.49 1.09 10.90
CA LEU A 156 28.74 0.32 9.69
C LEU A 156 29.18 1.28 8.59
N THR A 157 30.38 1.06 8.05
CA THR A 157 30.97 1.88 6.98
C THR A 157 31.63 0.97 5.92
N GLY A 158 31.98 1.54 4.76
CA GLY A 158 32.62 0.81 3.66
C GLY A 158 31.66 0.18 2.65
N GLY A 159 30.35 0.31 2.86
CA GLY A 159 29.31 0.03 1.86
C GLY A 159 28.69 1.32 1.33
N ILE A 160 27.48 1.20 0.76
CA ILE A 160 26.78 2.32 0.09
C ILE A 160 26.09 3.29 1.05
N VAL A 161 25.78 2.85 2.28
CA VAL A 161 25.14 3.67 3.33
C VAL A 161 25.90 3.53 4.64
N SER A 162 26.15 4.64 5.33
CA SER A 162 26.70 4.64 6.68
C SER A 162 25.57 4.51 7.70
N ILE A 163 25.69 3.58 8.64
CA ILE A 163 24.62 3.24 9.59
C ILE A 163 25.16 3.34 11.01
N CYS A 164 24.48 4.11 11.88
CA CYS A 164 24.67 4.03 13.32
C CYS A 164 23.83 2.87 13.86
N THR A 165 24.47 1.83 14.39
CA THR A 165 23.76 0.63 14.87
C THR A 165 23.11 0.83 16.24
N GLU A 166 23.47 1.91 16.94
CA GLU A 166 22.94 2.28 18.26
C GLU A 166 21.60 3.03 18.18
N GLU A 167 21.12 3.31 16.97
CA GLU A 167 19.77 3.85 16.74
C GLU A 167 18.71 2.94 17.40
N ASP A 168 17.74 3.53 18.09
CA ASP A 168 16.72 2.78 18.82
C ASP A 168 15.90 1.85 17.92
N PHE A 169 15.81 2.19 16.63
CA PHE A 169 15.23 1.32 15.61
C PHE A 169 15.91 -0.06 15.60
N PHE A 170 17.24 -0.13 15.54
CA PHE A 170 17.98 -1.40 15.43
C PHE A 170 18.07 -2.17 16.75
N LYS A 171 17.65 -1.57 17.87
CA LYS A 171 17.45 -2.26 19.15
C LYS A 171 16.08 -2.92 19.21
N ARG A 172 15.05 -2.25 18.67
CA ARG A 172 13.66 -2.70 18.72
C ARG A 172 13.28 -3.66 17.59
N TYR A 173 13.72 -3.37 16.37
CA TYR A 173 13.31 -4.08 15.16
C TYR A 173 14.46 -4.93 14.64
N VAL A 174 14.59 -6.10 15.26
CA VAL A 174 15.55 -7.14 14.90
C VAL A 174 14.79 -8.37 14.46
N ILE A 175 15.04 -8.84 13.25
CA ILE A 175 14.45 -10.07 12.73
C ILE A 175 15.29 -11.24 13.23
N ASP A 176 14.69 -12.15 13.99
CA ASP A 176 15.33 -13.43 14.32
C ASP A 176 15.24 -14.36 13.09
N SER A 177 16.36 -14.79 12.53
CA SER A 177 16.37 -15.67 11.35
C SER A 177 15.63 -16.99 11.59
N GLN A 178 15.54 -17.45 12.85
CA GLN A 178 14.85 -18.67 13.24
C GLN A 178 13.34 -18.46 13.48
N ASN A 179 12.91 -17.22 13.68
CA ASN A 179 11.49 -16.83 13.73
C ASN A 179 11.26 -15.55 12.93
N PRO A 180 11.43 -15.61 11.60
CA PRO A 180 11.61 -14.41 10.79
C PRO A 180 10.30 -13.71 10.43
N TYR A 181 9.15 -14.21 10.90
CA TYR A 181 7.86 -13.56 10.75
C TYR A 181 6.98 -13.88 11.97
N PRO A 182 7.19 -13.19 13.10
CA PRO A 182 6.52 -13.49 14.35
C PRO A 182 5.03 -13.11 14.33
N ASP A 183 4.25 -13.72 15.22
CA ASP A 183 2.78 -13.59 15.23
C ASP A 183 2.27 -12.16 15.44
N ASN A 184 3.00 -11.34 16.20
CA ASN A 184 2.59 -9.94 16.42
C ASN A 184 2.68 -9.14 15.11
N VAL A 185 3.74 -9.34 14.32
CA VAL A 185 3.89 -8.71 13.00
C VAL A 185 2.84 -9.24 12.02
N ARG A 186 2.56 -10.56 12.02
CA ARG A 186 1.49 -11.15 11.20
C ARG A 186 0.14 -10.52 11.49
N LYS A 187 -0.20 -10.39 12.78
CA LYS A 187 -1.46 -9.76 13.22
C LYS A 187 -1.50 -8.29 12.82
N ALA A 188 -0.42 -7.54 13.01
CA ALA A 188 -0.37 -6.13 12.64
C ALA A 188 -0.59 -5.94 11.13
N ILE A 189 0.07 -6.74 10.28
CA ILE A 189 -0.15 -6.73 8.83
C ILE A 189 -1.60 -7.11 8.50
N GLU A 190 -2.16 -8.13 9.13
CA GLU A 190 -3.53 -8.56 8.86
C GLU A 190 -4.57 -7.48 9.20
N GLU A 191 -4.41 -6.78 10.32
CA GLU A 191 -5.27 -5.67 10.70
C GLU A 191 -5.14 -4.49 9.72
N ILE A 192 -3.92 -4.18 9.27
CA ILE A 192 -3.69 -3.18 8.21
C ILE A 192 -4.42 -3.58 6.92
N ARG A 193 -4.28 -4.85 6.50
CA ARG A 193 -4.91 -5.38 5.29
C ARG A 193 -6.43 -5.24 5.35
N LYS A 194 -7.04 -5.67 6.46
CA LYS A 194 -8.50 -5.56 6.69
C LYS A 194 -9.01 -4.12 6.71
N ARG A 195 -8.15 -3.16 7.03
CA ARG A 195 -8.50 -1.75 7.01
C ARG A 195 -8.39 -1.12 5.62
N LEU A 196 -7.44 -1.56 4.81
CA LEU A 196 -7.18 -1.01 3.47
C LEU A 196 -7.95 -1.70 2.35
N TYR A 197 -8.26 -2.99 2.51
CA TYR A 197 -8.81 -3.82 1.45
C TYR A 197 -10.18 -4.39 1.83
N THR A 198 -10.95 -4.77 0.82
CA THR A 198 -12.22 -5.46 0.99
C THR A 198 -12.02 -6.94 0.71
N PHE A 199 -12.59 -7.78 1.57
CA PHE A 199 -12.53 -9.22 1.46
C PHE A 199 -13.94 -9.80 1.23
N GLU A 200 -14.01 -11.03 0.74
CA GLU A 200 -15.30 -11.72 0.53
C GLU A 200 -16.18 -11.71 1.79
N GLU A 201 -15.56 -11.89 2.95
CA GLU A 201 -16.22 -11.84 4.26
C GLU A 201 -16.98 -10.53 4.49
N ASP A 202 -16.49 -9.40 3.97
CA ASP A 202 -17.14 -8.11 4.15
C ASP A 202 -18.46 -8.00 3.39
N TYR A 203 -18.60 -8.70 2.26
CA TYR A 203 -19.86 -8.78 1.52
C TYR A 203 -20.87 -9.74 2.15
N THR A 204 -20.41 -10.65 3.02
CA THR A 204 -21.30 -11.57 3.75
C THR A 204 -21.87 -10.97 5.02
N LYS A 205 -21.27 -9.92 5.58
CA LYS A 205 -21.78 -9.23 6.77
C LYS A 205 -23.08 -8.50 6.44
N GLU A 206 -24.03 -8.52 7.37
CA GLU A 206 -25.26 -7.73 7.25
C GLU A 206 -24.88 -6.23 7.26
N PRO A 207 -25.19 -5.47 6.20
CA PRO A 207 -24.83 -4.06 6.15
C PRO A 207 -25.75 -3.24 7.05
N ILE A 208 -25.28 -2.05 7.43
CA ILE A 208 -26.14 -1.06 8.09
C ILE A 208 -27.32 -0.75 7.16
N PRO A 209 -28.58 -0.85 7.63
CA PRO A 209 -29.74 -0.52 6.82
C PRO A 209 -29.65 0.90 6.28
N PHE A 210 -29.74 1.04 4.97
CA PHE A 210 -29.77 2.35 4.32
C PHE A 210 -31.19 2.93 4.34
N GLU A 211 -31.32 4.18 4.73
CA GLU A 211 -32.55 4.97 4.60
C GLU A 211 -32.30 6.27 3.85
N TYR A 212 -33.28 6.67 3.05
CA TYR A 212 -33.25 7.97 2.38
C TYR A 212 -33.39 9.10 3.40
N GLU A 213 -32.74 10.24 3.13
CA GLU A 213 -32.98 11.48 3.86
C GLU A 213 -34.48 11.87 3.80
N GLU A 214 -35.02 12.44 4.89
CA GLU A 214 -36.46 12.71 5.04
C GLU A 214 -37.04 13.54 3.89
N ASN A 215 -36.27 14.51 3.39
CA ASN A 215 -36.67 15.44 2.33
C ASN A 215 -36.15 15.06 0.94
N TYR A 216 -35.81 13.79 0.72
CA TYR A 216 -35.37 13.33 -0.60
C TYR A 216 -36.53 13.35 -1.62
N ASP A 217 -36.42 14.23 -2.61
CA ASP A 217 -37.40 14.50 -3.67
C ASP A 217 -37.12 13.77 -5.00
N GLY A 218 -35.94 13.15 -5.12
CA GLY A 218 -35.53 12.38 -6.28
C GLY A 218 -36.20 11.01 -6.40
N VAL A 219 -35.88 10.30 -7.49
CA VAL A 219 -36.38 8.93 -7.71
C VAL A 219 -35.75 7.96 -6.70
N LYS A 220 -36.59 7.30 -5.90
CA LYS A 220 -36.16 6.26 -4.95
C LYS A 220 -36.00 4.92 -5.67
N VAL A 221 -34.83 4.33 -5.55
CA VAL A 221 -34.45 3.02 -6.09
C VAL A 221 -34.12 2.09 -4.94
N ARG A 222 -34.76 0.92 -4.90
CA ARG A 222 -34.49 -0.10 -3.88
C ARG A 222 -34.11 -1.41 -4.54
N PHE A 223 -33.00 -1.97 -4.08
CA PHE A 223 -32.52 -3.31 -4.39
C PHE A 223 -32.91 -4.24 -3.24
N TYR A 224 -33.49 -5.39 -3.60
CA TYR A 224 -33.93 -6.43 -2.66
C TYR A 224 -33.11 -7.70 -2.86
N GLY A 225 -32.92 -8.48 -1.80
CA GLY A 225 -32.21 -9.76 -1.85
C GLY A 225 -31.15 -9.90 -0.77
N ASN A 226 -29.97 -10.37 -1.17
CA ASN A 226 -28.84 -10.65 -0.30
C ASN A 226 -28.13 -9.36 0.19
N ASN A 227 -27.04 -9.53 0.94
CA ASN A 227 -26.31 -8.42 1.53
C ASN A 227 -25.69 -7.48 0.48
N ILE A 228 -25.33 -7.99 -0.71
CA ILE A 228 -24.88 -7.16 -1.83
C ILE A 228 -26.01 -6.23 -2.30
N ALA A 229 -27.24 -6.74 -2.45
CA ALA A 229 -28.40 -5.90 -2.79
C ALA A 229 -28.65 -4.83 -1.72
N LYS A 230 -28.50 -5.18 -0.43
CA LYS A 230 -28.64 -4.22 0.67
C LYS A 230 -27.57 -3.13 0.63
N ILE A 231 -26.30 -3.48 0.38
CA ILE A 231 -25.18 -2.53 0.20
C ILE A 231 -25.45 -1.60 -1.00
N ALA A 232 -25.96 -2.15 -2.12
CA ALA A 232 -26.22 -1.39 -3.33
C ALA A 232 -27.23 -0.23 -3.11
N ASN A 233 -28.14 -0.34 -2.15
CA ASN A 233 -29.07 0.74 -1.81
C ASN A 233 -28.32 2.03 -1.37
N GLY A 234 -27.34 1.91 -0.48
CA GLY A 234 -26.54 3.05 -0.03
C GLY A 234 -25.60 3.54 -1.12
N VAL A 235 -24.90 2.62 -1.81
CA VAL A 235 -23.97 2.96 -2.88
C VAL A 235 -24.66 3.74 -3.99
N PHE A 236 -25.83 3.29 -4.45
CA PHE A 236 -26.58 3.97 -5.51
C PHE A 236 -26.97 5.40 -5.10
N TYR A 237 -27.55 5.56 -3.90
CA TYR A 237 -27.95 6.87 -3.40
C TYR A 237 -26.76 7.82 -3.26
N HIS A 238 -25.67 7.40 -2.62
CA HIS A 238 -24.51 8.26 -2.40
C HIS A 238 -23.82 8.67 -3.71
N ASN A 239 -23.77 7.78 -4.71
CA ASN A 239 -23.25 8.13 -6.03
C ASN A 239 -24.14 9.14 -6.76
N LEU A 240 -25.46 8.97 -6.70
CA LEU A 240 -26.41 9.89 -7.32
C LEU A 240 -26.38 11.27 -6.64
N LYS A 241 -26.32 11.31 -5.31
CA LYS A 241 -26.16 12.55 -4.53
C LYS A 241 -24.85 13.25 -4.90
N ASN A 242 -23.73 12.54 -4.88
CA ASN A 242 -22.43 13.07 -5.29
C ASN A 242 -22.47 13.65 -6.72
N LEU A 243 -23.14 12.97 -7.65
CA LEU A 243 -23.29 13.47 -9.02
C LEU A 243 -24.12 14.76 -9.08
N SER A 244 -25.20 14.85 -8.30
CA SER A 244 -26.03 16.06 -8.25
C SER A 244 -25.27 17.27 -7.70
N GLU A 245 -24.38 17.05 -6.73
CA GLU A 245 -23.54 18.08 -6.10
C GLU A 245 -22.37 18.55 -6.99
N ARG A 246 -22.15 17.91 -8.14
CA ARG A 246 -21.07 18.22 -9.09
C ARG A 246 -21.48 19.15 -10.23
N VAL A 247 -22.71 19.66 -10.23
CA VAL A 247 -23.19 20.62 -11.23
C VAL A 247 -23.19 22.02 -10.63
N ASP A 248 -22.28 22.86 -11.10
CA ASP A 248 -22.18 24.26 -10.68
C ASP A 248 -23.36 25.10 -11.21
N GLU A 249 -23.49 26.32 -10.69
CA GLU A 249 -24.51 27.29 -11.10
C GLU A 249 -24.39 27.66 -12.59
N ASP A 250 -23.17 27.71 -13.13
CA ASP A 250 -22.92 28.00 -14.55
C ASP A 250 -23.19 26.79 -15.48
N GLY A 251 -23.47 25.63 -14.88
CA GLY A 251 -23.73 24.36 -15.55
C GLY A 251 -22.50 23.49 -15.78
N LEU A 252 -21.31 23.84 -15.26
CA LEU A 252 -20.17 22.93 -15.33
C LEU A 252 -20.47 21.65 -14.52
N LEU A 253 -20.54 20.51 -15.22
CA LEU A 253 -20.58 19.19 -14.60
C LEU A 253 -19.15 18.69 -14.43
N HIS A 254 -18.61 18.75 -13.21
CA HIS A 254 -17.24 18.32 -12.93
C HIS A 254 -17.05 16.81 -13.17
N GLU A 255 -15.83 16.37 -13.50
CA GLU A 255 -15.47 14.94 -13.64
C GLU A 255 -15.39 14.17 -12.32
N SER A 256 -15.19 14.86 -11.21
CA SER A 256 -15.12 14.30 -9.86
C SER A 256 -15.67 15.30 -8.85
N SER A 257 -15.79 14.88 -7.59
CA SER A 257 -16.15 15.79 -6.50
C SER A 257 -14.98 16.72 -6.12
N LYS A 258 -15.32 17.86 -5.52
CA LYS A 258 -14.38 18.92 -5.12
C LYS A 258 -13.15 18.44 -4.36
N ASN A 259 -13.37 17.49 -3.46
CA ASN A 259 -12.37 16.94 -2.57
C ASN A 259 -12.10 15.45 -2.86
N ALA A 260 -12.28 15.01 -4.11
CA ALA A 260 -12.06 13.61 -4.47
C ALA A 260 -10.64 13.18 -4.07
N PRO A 261 -10.49 12.06 -3.32
CA PRO A 261 -9.18 11.53 -3.00
C PRO A 261 -8.50 10.98 -4.25
N GLU A 262 -7.16 10.92 -4.23
CA GLU A 262 -6.36 10.36 -5.31
C GLU A 262 -5.64 9.10 -4.84
N SER A 263 -5.68 8.03 -5.64
CA SER A 263 -5.07 6.74 -5.30
C SER A 263 -4.52 6.00 -6.53
N PHE A 264 -4.17 6.73 -7.60
CA PHE A 264 -3.54 6.09 -8.77
C PHE A 264 -2.31 5.30 -8.37
N ASP A 265 -2.13 4.09 -8.92
CA ASP A 265 -1.01 3.17 -8.68
C ASP A 265 -0.65 2.86 -7.21
N SER A 266 -1.49 3.29 -6.28
CA SER A 266 -1.36 3.11 -4.85
C SER A 266 -1.50 1.64 -4.41
N PHE A 267 -1.11 1.34 -3.18
CA PHE A 267 -1.28 0.05 -2.52
C PHE A 267 -2.47 0.03 -1.55
N GLY A 268 -3.50 0.83 -1.83
CA GLY A 268 -4.68 1.02 -0.97
C GLY A 268 -4.64 2.31 -0.15
N THR A 269 -3.53 3.05 -0.18
CA THR A 269 -3.44 4.39 0.40
C THR A 269 -3.98 5.45 -0.56
N TRP A 270 -4.17 6.66 -0.08
CA TRP A 270 -4.63 7.76 -0.90
C TRP A 270 -4.01 9.09 -0.48
N LYS A 271 -4.16 10.08 -1.34
CA LYS A 271 -3.94 11.49 -1.06
C LYS A 271 -5.30 12.11 -0.77
N HIS A 272 -5.45 12.61 0.45
CA HIS A 272 -6.68 13.23 0.93
C HIS A 272 -6.95 14.56 0.22
N ASP A 273 -8.22 14.87 -0.05
CA ASP A 273 -8.71 16.12 -0.68
C ASP A 273 -7.92 16.57 -1.92
N ALA A 274 -7.46 15.63 -2.75
CA ALA A 274 -6.66 15.97 -3.93
C ALA A 274 -7.46 16.76 -4.98
N GLY A 275 -8.79 16.62 -4.99
CA GLY A 275 -9.67 17.27 -5.96
C GLY A 275 -9.38 16.80 -7.40
N THR A 276 -8.90 15.56 -7.54
CA THR A 276 -8.43 15.03 -8.82
C THR A 276 -9.53 15.07 -9.86
N PHE A 277 -9.33 15.84 -10.93
CA PHE A 277 -10.29 16.14 -12.00
C PHE A 277 -11.47 17.06 -11.65
N TYR A 278 -11.53 17.62 -10.44
CA TYR A 278 -12.50 18.66 -10.14
C TYR A 278 -12.21 19.91 -11.00
N GLY A 279 -13.26 20.62 -11.42
CA GLY A 279 -13.13 21.74 -12.37
C GLY A 279 -12.80 21.31 -13.81
N ARG A 280 -12.66 20.02 -14.11
CA ARG A 280 -12.51 19.50 -15.48
C ARG A 280 -13.87 19.08 -16.03
N PHE A 281 -13.98 19.18 -17.36
CA PHE A 281 -15.09 18.66 -18.14
C PHE A 281 -14.52 17.92 -19.36
N TYR A 282 -14.75 16.61 -19.44
CA TYR A 282 -14.37 15.80 -20.58
C TYR A 282 -15.58 15.52 -21.46
N THR A 283 -15.39 15.55 -22.78
CA THR A 283 -16.48 15.33 -23.76
C THR A 283 -17.14 13.95 -23.65
N ARG A 284 -16.49 13.00 -22.97
CA ARG A 284 -17.03 11.67 -22.67
C ARG A 284 -17.99 11.65 -21.48
N ASN A 285 -17.99 12.67 -20.64
CA ASN A 285 -18.83 12.71 -19.45
C ASN A 285 -20.28 13.01 -19.84
N ARG A 286 -21.10 11.97 -19.79
CA ARG A 286 -22.52 11.99 -20.15
C ARG A 286 -23.41 11.82 -18.93
N SER A 287 -22.90 12.10 -17.73
CA SER A 287 -23.62 11.85 -16.48
C SER A 287 -24.85 12.75 -16.30
N PHE A 288 -25.01 13.81 -17.10
CA PHE A 288 -26.28 14.55 -17.22
C PHE A 288 -27.46 13.66 -17.65
N SER A 289 -27.22 12.57 -18.39
CA SER A 289 -28.28 11.59 -18.73
C SER A 289 -28.77 10.84 -17.50
N VAL A 290 -27.87 10.52 -16.56
CA VAL A 290 -28.21 9.90 -15.27
C VAL A 290 -29.01 10.88 -14.41
N LEU A 291 -28.57 12.13 -14.33
CA LEU A 291 -29.32 13.19 -13.62
C LEU A 291 -30.75 13.32 -14.16
N ALA A 292 -30.92 13.40 -15.49
CA ALA A 292 -32.23 13.49 -16.12
C ALA A 292 -33.11 12.25 -15.81
N ALA A 293 -32.53 11.06 -15.87
CA ALA A 293 -33.24 9.80 -15.62
C ALA A 293 -33.75 9.67 -14.17
N PHE A 294 -33.05 10.26 -13.20
CA PHE A 294 -33.37 10.13 -11.77
C PHE A 294 -33.96 11.39 -11.13
N GLY A 295 -34.55 12.27 -11.95
CA GLY A 295 -35.38 13.38 -11.48
C GLY A 295 -34.68 14.73 -11.35
N TYR A 296 -33.37 14.80 -11.57
CA TYR A 296 -32.58 16.04 -11.50
C TYR A 296 -32.58 16.80 -12.84
N LYS A 297 -33.77 17.04 -13.40
CA LYS A 297 -33.93 17.62 -14.75
C LYS A 297 -33.27 19.00 -14.88
N GLU A 298 -33.47 19.88 -13.90
CA GLU A 298 -32.87 21.22 -13.94
C GLU A 298 -31.34 21.19 -13.96
N LEU A 299 -30.73 20.28 -13.18
CA LEU A 299 -29.27 20.10 -13.18
C LEU A 299 -28.78 19.58 -14.54
N ALA A 300 -29.51 18.60 -15.10
CA ALA A 300 -29.19 18.04 -16.40
C ALA A 300 -29.27 19.10 -17.52
N ASP A 301 -30.32 19.92 -17.53
CA ASP A 301 -30.51 20.98 -18.53
C ASP A 301 -29.41 22.04 -18.44
N ARG A 302 -29.02 22.46 -17.23
CA ARG A 302 -27.88 23.36 -17.04
C ARG A 302 -26.58 22.75 -17.58
N ALA A 303 -26.32 21.48 -17.26
CA ALA A 303 -25.13 20.77 -17.71
C ALA A 303 -25.04 20.64 -19.24
N VAL A 304 -26.16 20.28 -19.89
CA VAL A 304 -26.26 20.23 -21.35
C VAL A 304 -26.07 21.62 -21.95
N GLY A 305 -26.67 22.64 -21.35
CA GLY A 305 -26.50 24.04 -21.78
C GLY A 305 -25.04 24.48 -21.74
N TYR A 306 -24.31 24.15 -20.68
CA TYR A 306 -22.87 24.42 -20.58
C TYR A 306 -22.09 23.67 -21.67
N ALA A 307 -22.31 22.36 -21.81
CA ALA A 307 -21.61 21.53 -22.79
C ALA A 307 -21.77 22.07 -24.21
N ASN A 308 -23.00 22.43 -24.60
CA ASN A 308 -23.30 23.02 -25.90
C ASN A 308 -22.52 24.33 -26.12
N ARG A 309 -22.48 25.23 -25.13
CA ARG A 309 -21.72 26.50 -25.22
C ARG A 309 -20.21 26.31 -25.35
N LYS A 310 -19.64 25.19 -24.88
CA LYS A 310 -18.19 24.91 -24.96
C LYS A 310 -17.79 24.12 -26.20
N MET A 311 -18.73 23.45 -26.86
CA MET A 311 -18.49 22.66 -28.07
C MET A 311 -18.76 23.43 -29.37
N MET A 312 -19.44 24.58 -29.29
CA MET A 312 -19.58 25.56 -30.38
C MET A 312 -18.45 26.57 -30.35
#